data_AF-A0A413IFU8-F1
#
_entry.id   AF-A0A413IFU8-F1
#
_cell.length_a   1.000
_cell.length_b   1.000
_cell.length_c   1.000
_cell.angle_alpha   90.00
_cell.angle_beta   90.00
_cell.angle_gamma   90.00
#
_symmetry.space_group_name_H-M   'P 1'
#
loop_
_entity.id
_entity.type
_entity.pdbx_description
1 polymer ?
#
loop_
_entity_poly.entity_id
_entity_poly.type
_entity_poly.pdbx_seq_one_letter_code
_entity_poly.pdbx_strand_id
1 'polypeptide(L)'
;MTEIIENIESFNKDIVSWGHRTRQTILGKIPKGRHASGAKEEPLARSFRMNTSKTFGEIDRIGFSFSLHGVFLQKGVGRGYISKNGVVMRGERINHSRNPKTKSTDFRTIPGVISRRKLDWFNGPLQSRFENLSDLVAEHKADQAILNFKRMKIQ
;
A
#
# COMPACT_ATOMS: atom_id res chain seq x y z
N MET A 1 -24.43 21.20 16.54
CA MET A 1 -23.46 20.11 16.82
C MET A 1 -23.66 18.92 15.89
N THR A 2 -24.91 18.57 15.57
CA THR A 2 -25.30 17.48 14.65
C THR A 2 -24.64 17.57 13.26
N GLU A 3 -24.66 18.73 12.60
CA GLU A 3 -24.11 18.92 11.24
C GLU A 3 -22.60 18.60 11.11
N ILE A 4 -21.78 18.85 12.15
CA ILE A 4 -20.35 18.48 12.10
C ILE A 4 -20.17 16.97 12.27
N ILE A 5 -20.92 16.37 13.18
CA ILE A 5 -20.83 14.92 13.43
C ILE A 5 -21.28 14.17 12.17
N GLU A 6 -22.39 14.59 11.56
CA GLU A 6 -22.88 14.04 10.30
C GLU A 6 -21.86 14.20 9.15
N ASN A 7 -21.22 15.37 9.02
CA ASN A 7 -20.17 15.59 8.03
C ASN A 7 -18.95 14.66 8.26
N ILE A 8 -18.48 14.52 9.51
CA ILE A 8 -17.37 13.62 9.86
C ILE A 8 -17.74 12.15 9.58
N GLU A 9 -18.96 11.74 9.90
CA GLU A 9 -19.43 10.38 9.65
C GLU A 9 -19.54 10.07 8.15
N SER A 10 -20.07 11.02 7.36
CA SER A 10 -20.13 10.89 5.90
C SER A 10 -18.73 10.76 5.32
N PHE A 11 -17.82 11.66 5.68
CA PHE A 11 -16.43 11.60 5.23
C PHE A 11 -15.75 10.27 5.59
N ASN A 12 -15.91 9.81 6.84
CA ASN A 12 -15.35 8.54 7.26
C ASN A 12 -15.86 7.37 6.42
N LYS A 13 -17.16 7.37 6.09
CA LYS A 13 -17.78 6.35 5.25
C LYS A 13 -17.21 6.38 3.83
N ASP A 14 -16.99 7.57 3.27
CA ASP A 14 -16.43 7.73 1.93
C ASP A 14 -14.96 7.28 1.86
N ILE A 15 -14.14 7.62 2.86
CA ILE A 15 -12.75 7.13 2.95
C ILE A 15 -12.70 5.61 3.09
N VAL A 16 -13.56 5.01 3.91
CA VAL A 16 -13.66 3.55 4.05
C VAL A 16 -14.10 2.90 2.74
N SER A 17 -15.11 3.47 2.06
CA SER A 17 -15.59 3.00 0.75
C SER A 17 -14.48 3.07 -0.31
N TRP A 18 -13.76 4.20 -0.38
CA TRP A 18 -12.59 4.36 -1.23
C TRP A 18 -11.55 3.27 -0.96
N GLY A 19 -11.22 3.05 0.31
CA GLY A 19 -10.25 2.06 0.73
C GLY A 19 -10.63 0.63 0.34
N HIS A 20 -11.90 0.25 0.49
CA HIS A 20 -12.41 -1.04 0.06
C HIS A 20 -12.32 -1.20 -1.47
N ARG A 21 -12.71 -0.19 -2.24
CA ARG A 21 -12.63 -0.24 -3.73
C ARG A 21 -11.18 -0.33 -4.22
N THR A 22 -10.28 0.44 -3.60
CA THR A 22 -8.83 0.37 -3.88
C THR A 22 -8.28 -1.01 -3.55
N ARG A 23 -8.64 -1.57 -2.39
CA ARG A 23 -8.29 -2.95 -2.01
C ARG A 23 -8.75 -3.96 -3.05
N GLN A 24 -9.99 -3.91 -3.52
CA GLN A 24 -10.48 -4.84 -4.54
C GLN A 24 -9.72 -4.72 -5.86
N THR A 25 -9.37 -3.49 -6.25
CA THR A 25 -8.56 -3.24 -7.45
C THR A 25 -7.19 -3.89 -7.36
N ILE A 26 -6.51 -3.70 -6.21
CA ILE A 26 -5.20 -4.30 -5.93
C ILE A 26 -5.29 -5.83 -5.93
N LEU A 27 -6.29 -6.39 -5.24
CA LEU A 27 -6.49 -7.85 -5.19
C LEU A 27 -6.71 -8.44 -6.59
N GLY A 28 -7.41 -7.74 -7.48
CA GLY A 28 -7.61 -8.15 -8.86
C GLY A 28 -6.33 -8.23 -9.69
N LYS A 29 -5.24 -7.56 -9.27
CA LYS A 29 -3.93 -7.62 -9.94
C LYS A 29 -3.01 -8.70 -9.37
N ILE A 30 -3.36 -9.29 -8.23
CA ILE A 30 -2.58 -10.39 -7.66
C ILE A 30 -2.84 -11.66 -8.51
N PRO A 31 -1.81 -12.28 -9.12
CA PRO A 31 -2.00 -13.42 -9.99
C PRO A 31 -2.51 -14.62 -9.19
N LYS A 32 -3.60 -15.22 -9.67
CA LYS A 32 -4.11 -16.49 -9.15
C LYS A 32 -3.08 -17.60 -9.44
N GLY A 33 -2.70 -18.39 -8.42
CA GLY A 33 -1.80 -19.53 -8.58
C GLY A 33 -0.28 -19.22 -8.57
N ARG A 34 0.15 -17.95 -8.54
CA ARG A 34 1.57 -17.64 -8.23
C ARG A 34 1.77 -17.64 -6.71
N HIS A 35 1.92 -18.83 -6.15
CA HIS A 35 2.48 -18.95 -4.81
C HIS A 35 3.94 -18.49 -4.86
N ALA A 36 4.33 -17.54 -4.01
CA ALA A 36 5.73 -17.46 -3.63
C ALA A 36 6.08 -18.86 -3.08
N SER A 37 7.13 -19.46 -3.61
CA SER A 37 7.50 -20.85 -3.30
C SER A 37 7.48 -21.14 -1.81
N GLY A 38 6.75 -22.18 -1.46
CA GLY A 38 6.64 -22.70 -0.11
C GLY A 38 5.17 -22.77 0.27
N ALA A 39 4.62 -23.98 0.33
CA ALA A 39 3.24 -24.27 0.73
C ALA A 39 2.88 -23.83 2.18
N LYS A 40 3.74 -23.03 2.84
CA LYS A 40 3.65 -22.62 4.23
C LYS A 40 3.26 -21.15 4.43
N GLU A 41 3.30 -20.31 3.39
CA GLU A 41 2.90 -18.89 3.51
C GLU A 41 1.42 -18.71 3.14
N GLU A 42 0.70 -17.91 3.93
CA GLU A 42 -0.66 -17.48 3.60
C GLU A 42 -0.67 -16.81 2.21
N PRO A 43 -1.65 -17.12 1.34
CA PRO A 43 -1.77 -16.45 0.05
C PRO A 43 -1.74 -14.93 0.22
N LEU A 44 -0.98 -14.21 -0.63
CA LEU A 44 -0.81 -12.76 -0.51
C LEU A 44 -2.16 -12.00 -0.46
N ALA A 45 -3.12 -12.45 -1.27
CA ALA A 45 -4.47 -11.89 -1.28
C ALA A 45 -5.18 -12.05 0.08
N ARG A 46 -4.91 -13.16 0.78
CA ARG A 46 -5.50 -13.48 2.08
C ARG A 46 -4.80 -12.76 3.23
N SER A 47 -3.54 -12.36 3.11
CA SER A 47 -2.85 -11.50 4.10
C SER A 47 -3.10 -9.99 3.90
N PHE A 48 -3.63 -9.58 2.73
CA PHE A 48 -3.86 -8.17 2.40
C PHE A 48 -5.02 -7.55 3.21
N ARG A 49 -4.73 -6.50 3.99
CA ARG A 49 -5.67 -5.79 4.87
C ARG A 49 -5.64 -4.28 4.58
N MET A 50 -6.78 -3.63 4.80
CA MET A 50 -6.92 -2.18 4.84
C MET A 50 -7.06 -1.78 6.31
N ASN A 51 -6.36 -0.74 6.72
CA ASN A 51 -6.35 -0.23 8.09
C ASN A 51 -6.63 1.27 8.05
N THR A 52 -7.39 1.76 9.03
CA THR A 52 -7.68 3.19 9.22
C THR A 52 -7.28 3.62 10.63
N SER A 53 -7.00 4.90 10.80
CA SER A 53 -6.84 5.56 12.10
C SER A 53 -7.79 6.75 12.16
N LYS A 54 -8.15 7.18 13.37
CA LYS A 54 -9.00 8.34 13.59
C LYS A 54 -8.39 9.25 14.64
N THR A 55 -8.52 10.56 14.44
CA THR A 55 -8.22 11.60 15.41
C THR A 55 -9.45 12.49 15.56
N PHE A 56 -9.93 12.69 16.79
CA PHE A 56 -11.20 13.38 17.08
C PHE A 56 -12.41 12.84 16.30
N GLY A 57 -12.45 11.53 16.04
CA GLY A 57 -13.54 10.88 15.31
C GLY A 57 -13.42 10.94 13.78
N GLU A 58 -12.56 11.80 13.23
CA GLU A 58 -12.28 11.91 11.79
C GLU A 58 -11.12 10.99 11.38
N ILE A 59 -11.23 10.30 10.23
CA ILE A 59 -10.13 9.49 9.70
C ILE A 59 -8.98 10.37 9.22
N ASP A 60 -7.80 10.18 9.80
CA ASP A 60 -6.57 10.91 9.47
C ASP A 60 -5.55 10.06 8.71
N ARG A 61 -5.73 8.74 8.70
CA ARG A 61 -4.84 7.79 8.03
C ARG A 61 -5.61 6.63 7.43
N ILE A 62 -5.25 6.29 6.21
CA ILE A 62 -5.56 5.02 5.57
C ILE A 62 -4.28 4.33 5.14
N GLY A 63 -4.22 3.02 5.32
CA GLY A 63 -3.06 2.22 4.96
C GLY A 63 -3.43 0.79 4.56
N PHE A 64 -2.47 0.12 3.93
CA PHE A 64 -2.60 -1.28 3.56
C PHE A 64 -1.47 -2.08 4.18
N SER A 65 -1.78 -3.25 4.73
CA SER A 65 -0.78 -4.20 5.22
C SER A 65 -0.91 -5.54 4.51
N PHE A 66 0.22 -6.19 4.31
CA PHE A 66 0.32 -7.50 3.67
C PHE A 66 1.64 -8.15 4.04
N SER A 67 1.76 -9.45 3.79
CA SER A 67 2.95 -10.24 4.07
C SER A 67 4.14 -9.85 3.18
N LEU A 68 5.36 -9.96 3.73
CA LEU A 68 6.60 -9.50 3.11
C LEU A 68 6.82 -10.01 1.67
N HIS A 69 6.37 -11.24 1.36
CA HIS A 69 6.53 -11.81 0.02
C HIS A 69 5.82 -11.02 -1.09
N GLY A 70 4.83 -10.18 -0.75
CA GLY A 70 4.24 -9.23 -1.68
C GLY A 70 5.25 -8.20 -2.21
N VAL A 71 6.20 -7.77 -1.39
CA VAL A 71 7.29 -6.87 -1.80
C VAL A 71 8.21 -7.57 -2.81
N PHE A 72 8.48 -8.86 -2.60
CA PHE A 72 9.29 -9.65 -3.53
C PHE A 72 8.61 -9.81 -4.87
N LEU A 73 7.29 -10.02 -4.88
CA LEU A 73 6.49 -10.07 -6.10
C LEU A 73 6.50 -8.72 -6.83
N GLN A 74 6.30 -7.61 -6.10
CA GLN A 74 6.31 -6.26 -6.66
C GLN A 74 7.63 -5.95 -7.37
N LYS A 75 8.75 -6.21 -6.69
CA LYS A 75 10.09 -5.91 -7.20
C LYS A 75 10.68 -7.00 -8.11
N GLY A 76 10.05 -8.17 -8.20
CA GLY A 76 10.57 -9.33 -8.95
C GLY A 76 11.80 -9.99 -8.32
N VAL A 77 11.98 -9.90 -7.00
CA VAL A 77 13.19 -10.36 -6.28
C VAL A 77 12.98 -11.66 -5.48
N GLY A 78 14.05 -12.21 -4.89
CA GLY A 78 14.08 -13.47 -4.12
C GLY A 78 14.52 -14.67 -4.95
N ARG A 79 14.77 -15.82 -4.33
CA ARG A 79 15.18 -17.09 -5.00
C ARG A 79 16.39 -16.93 -5.94
N GLY A 80 17.39 -16.16 -5.51
CA GLY A 80 18.57 -15.83 -6.31
C GLY A 80 18.35 -14.73 -7.36
N TYR A 81 17.26 -13.96 -7.25
CA TYR A 81 17.04 -12.73 -8.01
C TYR A 81 17.13 -11.51 -7.09
N ILE A 82 17.80 -10.47 -7.58
CA ILE A 82 17.95 -9.18 -6.92
C ILE A 82 17.51 -8.06 -7.85
N SER A 83 17.20 -6.89 -7.30
CA SER A 83 16.92 -5.68 -8.08
C SER A 83 18.06 -4.71 -7.87
N LYS A 84 18.73 -4.32 -8.95
CA LYS A 84 19.80 -3.30 -8.94
C LYS A 84 19.42 -2.24 -9.96
N ASN A 85 19.33 -0.98 -9.52
CA ASN A 85 18.91 0.16 -10.34
C ASN A 85 17.58 -0.09 -11.09
N GLY A 86 16.61 -0.75 -10.44
CA GLY A 86 15.31 -1.05 -11.02
C GLY A 86 15.26 -2.23 -12.00
N VAL A 87 16.42 -2.84 -12.30
CA VAL A 87 16.54 -4.00 -13.19
C VAL A 87 16.65 -5.28 -12.36
N VAL A 88 15.87 -6.29 -12.71
CA VAL A 88 15.93 -7.62 -12.09
C VAL A 88 17.10 -8.39 -12.67
N MET A 89 17.98 -8.89 -11.81
CA MET A 89 19.19 -9.64 -12.19
C MET A 89 19.33 -10.89 -11.32
N ARG A 90 20.16 -11.84 -11.77
CA ARG A 90 20.59 -12.94 -10.90
C ARG A 90 21.56 -12.40 -9.85
N GLY A 91 21.39 -12.86 -8.62
CA GLY A 91 22.18 -12.42 -7.49
C GLY A 91 22.47 -13.55 -6.53
N GLU A 92 23.67 -13.51 -5.98
CA GLU A 92 24.13 -14.42 -4.95
C GLU A 92 24.49 -13.61 -3.70
N ARG A 93 24.18 -14.18 -2.55
CA ARG A 93 24.51 -13.60 -1.26
C ARG A 93 26.03 -13.63 -1.07
N ILE A 94 26.63 -12.47 -0.75
CA ILE A 94 28.09 -12.37 -0.53
C ILE A 94 28.45 -12.95 0.84
N ASN A 95 27.68 -12.58 1.87
CA ASN A 95 27.97 -12.93 3.26
C ASN A 95 26.84 -13.75 3.86
N HIS A 96 27.14 -14.88 4.52
CA HIS A 96 26.15 -15.71 5.23
C HIS A 96 25.55 -15.01 6.46
N SER A 97 26.21 -13.99 6.98
CA SER A 97 25.72 -13.12 8.04
C SER A 97 25.14 -11.83 7.49
N ARG A 98 24.24 -11.19 8.23
CA ARG A 98 23.82 -9.81 7.93
C ARG A 98 24.95 -8.87 8.34
N ASN A 99 25.12 -7.77 7.63
CA ASN A 99 26.01 -6.70 8.05
C ASN A 99 25.49 -6.18 9.41
N PRO A 100 26.29 -6.20 10.49
CA PRO A 100 25.82 -5.84 11.83
C PRO A 100 25.48 -4.36 11.97
N LYS A 101 26.08 -3.48 11.14
CA LYS A 101 25.82 -2.03 11.17
C LYS A 101 24.54 -1.67 10.44
N THR A 102 24.36 -2.18 9.22
CA THR A 102 23.21 -1.83 8.36
C THR A 102 22.04 -2.80 8.48
N LYS A 103 22.26 -3.96 9.13
CA LYS A 103 21.34 -5.11 9.16
C LYS A 103 20.97 -5.62 7.75
N SER A 104 21.72 -5.23 6.71
CA SER A 104 21.48 -5.63 5.33
C SER A 104 22.14 -6.96 5.00
N THR A 105 21.63 -7.59 3.94
CA THR A 105 22.31 -8.70 3.27
C THR A 105 22.86 -8.17 1.96
N ASP A 106 24.16 -8.33 1.75
CA ASP A 106 24.81 -7.88 0.53
C ASP A 106 24.76 -8.98 -0.54
N PHE A 107 24.50 -8.56 -1.77
CA PHE A 107 24.38 -9.45 -2.91
C PHE A 107 25.32 -9.00 -4.03
N ARG A 108 25.99 -9.95 -4.66
CA ARG A 108 26.72 -9.74 -5.92
C ARG A 108 25.84 -10.15 -7.08
N THR A 109 25.92 -9.40 -8.18
CA THR A 109 25.29 -9.78 -9.45
C THR A 109 26.08 -10.93 -10.07
N ILE A 110 25.38 -11.92 -10.60
CA ILE A 110 25.99 -13.04 -11.34
C ILE A 110 25.38 -13.11 -12.75
N PRO A 111 26.13 -13.59 -13.76
CA PRO A 111 25.58 -13.86 -15.09
C PRO A 111 24.47 -14.94 -15.02
N GLY A 112 23.51 -14.87 -15.92
CA GLY A 112 22.50 -15.90 -16.07
C GLY A 112 21.20 -15.41 -16.71
N VAL A 113 20.36 -16.36 -17.12
CA VAL A 113 19.06 -16.07 -17.74
C VAL A 113 18.14 -15.39 -16.73
N ILE A 114 17.57 -14.25 -17.12
CA ILE A 114 16.60 -13.51 -16.31
C ILE A 114 15.19 -14.02 -16.66
N SER A 115 14.69 -14.99 -15.92
CA SER A 115 13.32 -15.51 -16.12
C SER A 115 12.25 -14.79 -15.29
N ARG A 116 12.66 -14.01 -14.29
CA ARG A 116 11.75 -13.30 -13.38
C ARG A 116 11.49 -11.88 -13.86
N ARG A 117 10.23 -11.43 -13.75
CA ARG A 117 9.79 -10.07 -14.09
C ARG A 117 9.17 -9.40 -12.86
N LYS A 118 9.37 -8.08 -12.76
CA LYS A 118 8.59 -7.24 -11.84
C LYS A 118 7.11 -7.37 -12.16
N LEU A 119 6.27 -7.36 -11.13
CA LEU A 119 4.83 -7.34 -11.28
C LEU A 119 4.28 -6.16 -10.50
N ASP A 120 3.80 -5.15 -11.20
CA ASP A 120 3.19 -3.98 -10.56
C ASP A 120 1.75 -4.29 -10.12
N TRP A 121 1.62 -5.04 -9.03
CA TRP A 121 0.32 -5.44 -8.48
C TRP A 121 -0.20 -4.46 -7.42
N PHE A 122 0.69 -3.67 -6.79
CA PHE A 122 0.35 -2.77 -5.69
C PHE A 122 0.44 -1.29 -6.08
N ASN A 123 1.61 -0.81 -6.51
CA ASN A 123 1.85 0.63 -6.69
C ASN A 123 0.96 1.23 -7.79
N GLY A 124 0.95 0.67 -8.99
CA GLY A 124 0.14 1.18 -10.10
C GLY A 124 -1.35 1.29 -9.75
N PRO A 125 -2.00 0.20 -9.27
CA PRO A 125 -3.40 0.23 -8.86
C PRO A 125 -3.73 1.16 -7.68
N LEU A 126 -2.77 1.38 -6.77
CA LEU A 126 -2.91 2.36 -5.70
C LEU A 126 -2.83 3.78 -6.25
N GLN A 127 -1.83 4.05 -7.10
CA GLN A 127 -1.61 5.36 -7.71
C GLN A 127 -2.79 5.79 -8.57
N SER A 128 -3.41 4.87 -9.32
CA SER A 128 -4.58 5.18 -10.15
C SER A 128 -5.82 5.57 -9.35
N ARG A 129 -5.81 5.40 -8.02
CA ARG A 129 -6.89 5.76 -7.10
C ARG A 129 -6.60 7.03 -6.30
N PHE A 130 -5.38 7.57 -6.42
CA PHE A 130 -4.89 8.66 -5.58
C PHE A 130 -5.65 9.96 -5.81
N GLU A 131 -5.91 10.31 -7.07
CA GLU A 131 -6.67 11.52 -7.44
C GLU A 131 -8.06 11.53 -6.80
N ASN A 132 -8.80 10.42 -6.92
CA ASN A 132 -10.11 10.30 -6.28
C ASN A 132 -10.06 10.40 -4.74
N LEU A 133 -8.96 9.98 -4.09
CA LEU A 133 -8.80 10.22 -2.65
C LEU A 133 -8.55 11.69 -2.34
N SER A 134 -7.71 12.34 -3.16
CA SER A 134 -7.39 13.75 -3.02
C SER A 134 -8.63 14.61 -3.12
N ASP A 135 -9.51 14.33 -4.09
CA ASP A 135 -10.76 15.07 -4.28
C ASP A 135 -11.69 14.93 -3.07
N LEU A 136 -11.87 13.70 -2.56
CA LEU A 136 -12.68 13.44 -1.36
C LEU A 136 -12.18 14.20 -0.14
N VAL A 137 -10.86 14.25 0.06
CA VAL A 137 -10.25 14.98 1.19
C VAL A 137 -10.39 16.49 0.99
N ALA A 138 -10.17 16.99 -0.23
CA ALA A 138 -10.28 18.41 -0.52
C ALA A 138 -11.72 18.92 -0.31
N GLU A 139 -12.71 18.18 -0.79
CA GLU A 139 -14.14 18.49 -0.62
C GLU A 139 -14.52 18.55 0.86
N HIS A 140 -14.17 17.52 1.64
CA HIS A 140 -14.46 17.51 3.07
C HIS A 140 -13.80 18.67 3.83
N LYS A 141 -12.55 19.01 3.50
CA LYS A 141 -11.84 20.11 4.16
C LYS A 141 -12.40 21.47 3.76
N ALA A 142 -12.89 21.63 2.54
CA ALA A 142 -13.62 22.82 2.13
C ALA A 142 -14.93 22.98 2.92
N ASP A 143 -15.70 21.90 3.07
CA ASP A 143 -16.94 21.91 3.86
C ASP A 143 -16.70 22.22 5.33
N GLN A 144 -15.68 21.59 5.94
CA GLN A 144 -15.27 21.91 7.31
C GLN A 144 -14.92 23.39 7.48
N ALA A 145 -14.20 23.99 6.52
CA ALA A 145 -13.85 25.40 6.57
C ALA A 145 -15.09 26.32 6.51
N ILE A 146 -16.06 26.01 5.65
CA ILE A 146 -17.32 26.75 5.54
C ILE A 146 -18.13 26.66 6.84
N LEU A 147 -18.25 25.46 7.42
CA LEU A 147 -18.96 25.25 8.68
C LEU A 147 -18.31 26.02 9.84
N ASN A 148 -16.99 26.02 9.91
CA ASN A 148 -16.25 26.80 10.91
C ASN A 148 -16.47 28.29 10.71
N PHE A 149 -16.41 28.79 9.47
CA PHE A 149 -16.68 30.19 9.16
C PHE A 149 -18.10 30.62 9.58
N LYS A 150 -19.12 29.80 9.29
CA LYS A 150 -20.51 30.08 9.72
C LYS A 150 -20.62 30.27 11.24
N ARG A 151 -19.81 29.57 12.03
CA ARG A 151 -19.79 29.65 13.50
C ARG A 151 -19.01 30.81 14.06
N MET A 152 -18.10 31.42 13.28
CA MET A 152 -17.41 32.63 13.70
C MET A 152 -18.34 33.83 13.79
N LYS A 153 -19.47 33.80 13.07
CA LYS A 153 -20.47 34.86 13.14
C LYS A 153 -21.16 34.82 14.51
N ILE A 154 -21.03 35.90 15.25
CA ILE A 154 -21.86 36.17 16.42
C ILE A 154 -23.25 36.53 15.89
N GLN A 155 -24.28 35.80 16.33
CA GLN A 155 -25.69 36.09 16.04
C GLN A 155 -26.28 37.00 17.11
#